data_AF-A0AB35JWM8-F1
#
_entry.id   AF-A0AB35JWM8-F1
#
_cell.length_a   1.000
_cell.length_b   1.000
_cell.length_c   1.000
_cell.angle_alpha   90.00
_cell.angle_beta   90.00
_cell.angle_gamma   90.00
#
_symmetry.space_group_name_H-M   'P 1'
#
loop_
_entity.id
_entity.type
_entity.pdbx_description
1 polymer ?
#
loop_
_entity_poly.entity_id
_entity_poly.type
_entity_poly.pdbx_seq_one_letter_code
_entity_poly.pdbx_strand_id
1 'polypeptide(L)'
;MEFKLTYRTLRWSANTSLRVKKTDTGWHISGQAINGETDYEGAPILEINLKHDDVKFPEGVGTFLGFVWRQLASDDIDAERAQQMIQEIGDWITACETSQPLWKGWNS
;
A
#
# COMPACT_ATOMS: atom_id res chain seq x y z
N MET A 1 8.96 4.09 13.55
CA MET A 1 8.61 5.13 12.55
C MET A 1 7.31 4.72 11.88
N GLU A 2 6.38 5.63 11.66
CA GLU A 2 5.06 5.31 11.07
C GLU A 2 4.78 6.23 9.88
N PHE A 3 4.20 5.63 8.83
CA PHE A 3 3.88 6.26 7.57
C PHE A 3 2.43 5.99 7.18
N LYS A 4 1.96 6.74 6.20
CA LYS A 4 0.62 6.57 5.62
C LYS A 4 0.73 6.20 4.15
N LEU A 5 0.08 5.10 3.76
CA LEU A 5 -0.12 4.71 2.37
C LEU A 5 -1.58 4.99 2.01
N THR A 6 -1.82 5.93 1.09
CA THR A 6 -3.18 6.34 0.67
C THR A 6 -3.40 5.98 -0.80
N TYR A 7 -4.54 5.37 -1.10
CA TYR A 7 -4.95 5.01 -2.46
C TYR A 7 -6.46 5.19 -2.66
N ARG A 8 -6.88 5.26 -3.93
CA ARG A 8 -8.29 5.29 -4.31
C ARG A 8 -8.90 3.90 -4.25
N THR A 9 -10.12 3.81 -3.75
CA THR A 9 -10.94 2.60 -3.79
C THR A 9 -12.25 2.91 -4.51
N LEU A 10 -12.49 2.31 -5.68
CA LEU A 10 -13.69 2.64 -6.46
C LEU A 10 -14.95 2.08 -5.82
N ARG A 11 -14.87 0.90 -5.19
CA ARG A 11 -15.97 0.30 -4.40
C ARG A 11 -16.60 1.27 -3.39
N TRP A 12 -15.77 2.10 -2.76
CA TRP A 12 -16.21 3.08 -1.76
C TRP A 12 -16.33 4.50 -2.32
N SER A 13 -15.91 4.72 -3.56
CA SER A 13 -15.78 6.05 -4.16
C SER A 13 -15.01 7.03 -3.24
N ALA A 14 -14.02 6.52 -2.50
CA ALA A 14 -13.27 7.25 -1.48
C ALA A 14 -11.78 6.89 -1.51
N ASN A 15 -10.97 7.68 -0.81
CA ASN A 15 -9.59 7.31 -0.54
C ASN A 15 -9.54 6.43 0.71
N THR A 16 -8.85 5.30 0.60
CA THR A 16 -8.51 4.42 1.73
C THR A 16 -7.08 4.73 2.18
N SER A 17 -6.80 4.55 3.46
CA SER A 17 -5.46 4.72 4.00
C SER A 17 -5.08 3.56 4.92
N LEU A 18 -3.86 3.05 4.74
CA LEU A 18 -3.21 2.12 5.65
C LEU A 18 -2.12 2.87 6.43
N ARG A 19 -2.01 2.59 7.72
CA ARG A 19 -0.82 2.96 8.49
C ARG A 19 0.22 1.87 8.31
N VAL A 20 1.45 2.27 7.99
CA VAL A 20 2.58 1.38 7.73
C VAL A 20 3.70 1.76 8.69
N LYS A 21 3.91 0.96 9.71
CA LYS A 21 4.89 1.22 10.76
C LYS A 21 6.12 0.34 10.56
N LYS A 22 7.30 0.94 10.44
CA LYS A 22 8.56 0.20 10.32
C LYS A 22 8.83 -0.58 11.61
N THR A 23 9.19 -1.85 11.47
CA THR A 23 9.72 -2.72 12.52
C THR A 23 11.14 -3.18 12.18
N ASP A 24 11.75 -3.97 13.07
CA ASP A 24 13.12 -4.47 12.89
C ASP A 24 13.21 -5.55 11.80
N THR A 25 12.10 -6.23 11.51
CA THR A 25 12.04 -7.34 10.55
C THR A 25 11.16 -7.08 9.33
N GLY A 26 10.43 -5.95 9.31
CA GLY A 26 9.52 -5.61 8.23
C GLY A 26 8.59 -4.45 8.58
N TRP A 27 7.30 -4.65 8.35
CA TRP A 27 6.27 -3.65 8.65
C TRP A 27 5.21 -4.21 9.60
N HIS A 28 4.62 -3.31 10.38
CA HIS A 28 3.29 -3.51 10.92
C HIS A 28 2.32 -2.67 10.08
N ILE A 29 1.42 -3.34 9.37
CA ILE A 29 0.40 -2.68 8.55
C ILE A 29 -0.91 -2.70 9.31
N SER A 30 -1.59 -1.56 9.39
CA SER A 30 -2.93 -1.46 9.98
C SER A 30 -3.91 -0.69 9.10
N GLY A 31 -4.99 -1.37 8.72
CA GLY A 31 -6.17 -0.83 8.06
C GLY A 31 -7.36 -0.74 9.02
N GLN A 32 -8.58 -0.72 8.48
CA GLN A 32 -9.79 -0.70 9.30
C GLN A 32 -10.10 -2.07 9.92
N ALA A 33 -9.97 -3.15 9.12
CA ALA A 33 -10.32 -4.51 9.53
C ALA A 33 -9.10 -5.44 9.63
N ILE A 34 -8.06 -5.19 8.84
CA ILE A 34 -6.96 -6.13 8.64
C ILE A 34 -5.67 -5.46 9.07
N ASN A 35 -5.02 -6.06 10.07
CA ASN A 35 -3.83 -5.55 10.71
C ASN A 35 -2.87 -6.71 10.99
N GLY A 36 -1.57 -6.44 10.97
CA GLY A 36 -0.59 -7.47 11.35
C GLY A 36 0.84 -7.09 11.05
N GLU A 37 1.74 -7.89 11.63
CA GLU A 37 3.16 -7.90 11.28
C GLU A 37 3.36 -8.57 9.92
N THR A 38 4.36 -8.09 9.19
CA THR A 38 4.72 -8.56 7.85
C THR A 38 6.23 -8.65 7.71
N ASP A 39 6.66 -9.31 6.65
CA ASP A 39 8.02 -9.10 6.14
C ASP A 39 8.20 -7.66 5.60
N TYR A 40 9.39 -7.38 5.07
CA TYR A 40 9.72 -6.08 4.50
C TYR A 40 8.88 -5.74 3.25
N GLU A 41 8.29 -6.72 2.55
CA GLU A 41 7.43 -6.46 1.37
C GLU A 41 5.98 -6.18 1.76
N GLY A 42 5.64 -6.22 3.05
CA GLY A 42 4.27 -6.03 3.50
C GLY A 42 3.42 -7.29 3.39
N ALA A 43 4.02 -8.46 3.11
CA ALA A 43 3.28 -9.69 2.91
C ALA A 43 2.88 -10.34 4.25
N PRO A 44 1.67 -10.92 4.34
CA PRO A 44 0.60 -10.91 3.34
C PRO A 44 -0.36 -9.71 3.49
N ILE A 45 -0.20 -8.89 4.53
CA ILE A 45 -1.23 -7.96 5.02
C ILE A 45 -1.54 -6.83 4.03
N LEU A 46 -0.56 -6.33 3.28
CA LEU A 46 -0.77 -5.30 2.25
C LEU A 46 -1.77 -5.78 1.20
N GLU A 47 -1.49 -6.93 0.59
CA GLU A 47 -2.35 -7.49 -0.45
C GLU A 47 -3.72 -7.91 0.09
N ILE A 48 -3.76 -8.48 1.30
CA ILE A 48 -5.02 -8.87 1.92
C ILE A 48 -5.92 -7.64 2.13
N ASN A 49 -5.38 -6.49 2.57
CA ASN A 49 -6.15 -5.25 2.67
C ASN A 49 -6.71 -4.81 1.30
N LEU A 50 -5.86 -4.78 0.27
CA LEU A 50 -6.27 -4.37 -1.08
C LEU A 50 -7.35 -5.30 -1.66
N LYS A 51 -7.18 -6.62 -1.50
CA LYS A 51 -8.13 -7.65 -1.95
C LYS A 51 -9.45 -7.58 -1.19
N HIS A 52 -9.41 -7.33 0.12
CA HIS A 52 -10.62 -7.18 0.94
C HIS A 52 -11.53 -6.04 0.45
N ASP A 53 -10.91 -4.95 0.00
CA ASP A 53 -11.60 -3.76 -0.51
C ASP A 53 -11.90 -3.83 -2.02
N ASP A 54 -11.61 -4.96 -2.67
CA ASP A 54 -11.73 -5.22 -4.11
C ASP A 54 -10.95 -4.24 -5.01
N VAL A 55 -9.82 -3.74 -4.51
CA VAL A 55 -8.93 -2.84 -5.24
C VAL A 55 -8.14 -3.62 -6.29
N LYS A 56 -8.07 -3.11 -7.52
CA LYS A 56 -7.12 -3.56 -8.54
C LYS A 56 -5.80 -2.82 -8.33
N PHE A 57 -4.72 -3.57 -8.26
CA PHE A 57 -3.40 -3.04 -7.95
C PHE A 57 -2.36 -3.78 -8.79
N PRO A 58 -1.20 -3.15 -9.04
CA PRO A 58 -0.19 -3.72 -9.90
C PRO A 58 0.55 -4.88 -9.22
N GLU A 59 1.01 -5.82 -10.04
CA GLU A 59 1.86 -6.91 -9.58
C GLU A 59 3.18 -6.38 -9.01
N GLY A 60 3.67 -7.01 -7.94
CA GLY A 60 4.95 -6.63 -7.31
C GLY A 60 4.89 -5.36 -6.48
N VAL A 61 3.70 -4.85 -6.12
CA VAL A 61 3.56 -3.68 -5.23
C VAL A 61 4.33 -3.82 -3.91
N GLY A 62 4.39 -5.04 -3.36
CA GLY A 62 5.16 -5.34 -2.15
C GLY A 62 6.68 -5.15 -2.33
N THR A 63 7.22 -5.47 -3.51
CA THR A 63 8.64 -5.29 -3.82
C THR A 63 9.11 -3.84 -3.65
N PHE A 64 8.26 -2.88 -4.05
CA PHE A 64 8.56 -1.45 -3.89
C PHE A 64 8.51 -1.03 -2.42
N LEU A 65 7.55 -1.55 -1.65
CA LEU A 65 7.48 -1.29 -0.21
C LEU A 65 8.71 -1.90 0.51
N GLY A 66 9.16 -3.08 0.07
CA GLY A 66 10.39 -3.71 0.51
C GLY A 66 11.65 -2.91 0.19
N PHE A 67 11.69 -2.26 -0.98
CA PHE A 67 12.78 -1.36 -1.31
C PHE A 67 12.84 -0.16 -0.34
N VAL A 68 11.70 0.49 -0.05
CA VAL A 68 11.64 1.59 0.94
C VAL A 68 12.12 1.12 2.30
N TRP A 69 11.70 -0.08 2.74
CA TRP A 69 12.12 -0.62 4.02
C TRP A 69 13.65 -0.76 4.12
N ARG A 70 14.28 -1.32 3.07
CA ARG A 70 15.72 -1.51 3.01
C ARG A 70 16.48 -0.19 3.03
N GLN A 71 16.01 0.82 2.28
CA GLN A 71 16.60 2.16 2.26
C GLN A 71 16.53 2.84 3.64
N LEU A 72 15.42 2.68 4.36
CA LEU A 72 15.31 3.14 5.75
C LEU A 72 16.19 2.34 6.71
N ALA A 73 16.43 1.07 6.44
CA ALA A 73 17.28 0.22 7.29
C ALA A 73 18.78 0.50 7.08
N SER A 74 19.17 1.00 5.92
CA SER A 74 20.54 1.43 5.60
C SER A 74 20.80 2.92 5.89
N ASP A 75 19.81 3.65 6.43
CA ASP A 75 19.85 5.11 6.61
C ASP A 75 20.15 5.89 5.30
N ASP A 76 19.85 5.31 4.13
CA ASP A 76 20.04 5.94 2.81
C ASP A 76 18.99 7.03 2.54
N ILE A 77 17.82 6.91 3.18
CA ILE A 77 16.73 7.89 3.12
C ILE A 77 16.22 8.21 4.52
N ASP A 78 15.70 9.41 4.70
CA ASP A 78 15.02 9.82 5.92
C ASP A 78 13.52 9.49 5.89
N ALA A 79 12.83 9.84 7.00
CA ALA A 79 11.40 9.63 7.15
C ALA A 79 10.56 10.44 6.14
N GLU A 80 11.01 11.63 5.76
CA GLU A 80 10.27 12.48 4.83
C GLU A 80 10.29 11.86 3.43
N ARG A 81 11.48 11.46 2.95
CA ARG A 81 11.61 10.80 1.65
C ARG A 81 10.91 9.45 1.63
N ALA A 82 10.98 8.67 2.71
CA ALA A 82 10.23 7.43 2.80
C ALA A 82 8.71 7.64 2.71
N GLN A 83 8.17 8.67 3.38
CA GLN A 83 6.74 9.00 3.28
C GLN A 83 6.34 9.37 1.84
N GLN A 84 7.20 10.10 1.11
CA GLN A 84 6.96 10.41 -0.30
C GLN A 84 6.94 9.14 -1.15
N MET A 85 7.94 8.27 -1.03
CA MET A 85 8.02 7.01 -1.78
C MET A 85 6.84 6.07 -1.48
N ILE A 86 6.40 6.00 -0.22
CA ILE A 86 5.21 5.21 0.17
C ILE A 86 3.94 5.79 -0.47
N GLN A 87 3.84 7.11 -0.59
CA GLN A 87 2.72 7.74 -1.30
C GLN A 87 2.80 7.51 -2.82
N GLU A 88 3.99 7.53 -3.43
CA GLU A 88 4.20 7.16 -4.84
C GLU A 88 3.68 5.74 -5.14
N ILE A 89 3.86 4.79 -4.20
CA ILE A 89 3.26 3.45 -4.28
C ILE A 89 1.71 3.52 -4.22
N GLY A 90 1.15 4.33 -3.32
CA GLY A 90 -0.30 4.56 -3.21
C GLY A 90 -0.92 5.18 -4.47
N ASP A 91 -0.18 6.07 -5.12
CA ASP A 91 -0.58 6.70 -6.39
C ASP A 91 -0.54 5.69 -7.54
N TRP A 92 0.44 4.78 -7.56
CA TRP A 92 0.50 3.70 -8.53
C TRP A 92 -0.66 2.70 -8.39
N ILE A 93 -1.02 2.34 -7.14
CA ILE A 93 -2.23 1.55 -6.85
C ILE A 93 -3.47 2.27 -7.39
N THR A 94 -3.59 3.57 -7.11
CA THR A 94 -4.71 4.42 -7.59
C THR A 94 -4.80 4.44 -9.12
N ALA A 95 -3.67 4.61 -9.80
CA ALA A 95 -3.63 4.59 -11.26
C ALA A 95 -4.07 3.23 -11.82
N CYS A 96 -3.64 2.12 -11.20
CA CYS A 96 -4.09 0.79 -11.59
C CYS A 96 -5.60 0.61 -11.40
N GLU A 97 -6.11 0.91 -10.20
CA GLU A 97 -7.53 0.80 -9.86
C GLU A 97 -8.43 1.62 -10.79
N THR A 98 -8.04 2.86 -11.08
CA THR A 98 -8.85 3.79 -11.89
C THR A 98 -8.74 3.57 -13.39
N SER A 99 -7.74 2.81 -13.86
CA SER A 99 -7.55 2.49 -15.28
C SER A 99 -8.30 1.23 -15.72
N GLN A 100 -9.01 0.56 -14.81
CA GLN A 100 -9.80 -0.62 -15.16
C GLN A 100 -10.93 -0.28 -16.16
N PRO A 101 -11.28 -1.18 -17.08
CA PRO A 101 -12.44 -1.00 -17.95
C PRO A 101 -13.71 -0.85 -17.13
N LEU A 102 -14.60 0.06 -17.53
CA LEU A 102 -15.93 0.20 -16.94
C LEU A 102 -16.97 -0.39 -17.90
N TRP A 103 -17.61 -1.48 -17.47
CA TRP A 103 -18.62 -2.16 -18.25
C TRP A 103 -19.97 -2.13 -17.56
N LYS A 104 -21.00 -1.74 -18.33
CA LYS A 104 -22.39 -1.69 -17.88
C LYS A 104 -22.83 -3.07 -17.36
N GLY A 105 -23.32 -3.11 -16.12
CA GLY A 105 -23.80 -4.35 -15.47
C GLY A 105 -22.69 -5.19 -14.84
N TRP A 106 -21.45 -4.69 -14.81
CA TRP A 106 -20.33 -5.34 -14.13
C TRP A 106 -19.72 -4.43 -13.05
N ASN A 107 -19.14 -3.29 -13.44
CA ASN A 107 -18.38 -2.40 -12.54
C ASN A 107 -18.51 -0.89 -12.86
N SER A 108 -19.53 -0.50 -13.65
CA SER A 108 -19.87 0.90 -13.95
C SER A 108 -20.85 1.52 -12.97
#